data_AF-A0A6M3IJ19-F1
#
_entry.id   AF-A0A6M3IJ19-F1
#
_cell.length_a   1.000
_cell.length_b   1.000
_cell.length_c   1.000
_cell.angle_alpha   90.00
_cell.angle_beta   90.00
_cell.angle_gamma   90.00
#
_symmetry.space_group_name_H-M   'P 1'
#
loop_
_entity.id
_entity.type
_entity.pdbx_description
1 polymer ?
#
loop_
_entity_poly.entity_id
_entity_poly.type
_entity_poly.pdbx_seq_one_letter_code
_entity_poly.pdbx_strand_id
1 'polypeptide(L)'
;MTDKKLNLGDLKLNSSAEALLDQLPDHAGQLVHSLATQYSIPIWQYTCAILLAVHMEGRLSEFRLDPAWKDGLRTKELICKHCGTKFSPRHIGQPFCSNDCGLAAAGQLHKEDKPNGPTRDPIPSKHSDVVVDGDSGWSIPDEVA
;
A
#
# COMPACT_ATOMS: atom_id res chain seq x y z
N MET A 1 1.81 29.63 27.04
CA MET A 1 2.68 28.93 26.07
C MET A 1 4.03 28.75 26.74
N THR A 2 4.32 27.57 27.27
CA THR A 2 5.59 27.29 27.91
C THR A 2 6.61 26.95 26.84
N ASP A 3 7.60 27.81 26.63
CA ASP A 3 8.80 27.49 25.85
C ASP A 3 9.55 26.36 26.55
N LYS A 4 9.21 25.11 26.21
CA LYS A 4 10.01 23.95 26.61
C LYS A 4 11.33 24.06 25.86
N LYS A 5 12.41 24.33 26.59
CA LYS A 5 13.77 24.17 26.07
C LYS A 5 13.92 22.74 25.54
N LEU A 6 13.94 22.59 24.23
CA LEU A 6 14.21 21.33 23.57
C LEU A 6 15.62 20.89 23.92
N ASN A 7 15.79 19.62 24.29
CA ASN A 7 17.12 19.08 24.53
C ASN A 7 17.88 18.99 23.20
N LEU A 8 19.21 19.14 23.24
CA LEU A 8 20.06 18.98 22.05
C LEU A 8 19.85 17.61 21.36
N GLY A 9 19.50 16.58 22.16
CA GLY A 9 19.13 15.27 21.66
C GLY A 9 17.85 15.29 20.81
N ASP A 10 16.81 15.98 21.29
CA ASP A 10 15.52 16.09 20.58
C ASP A 10 15.70 16.79 19.22
N LEU A 11 16.63 17.75 19.14
CA LEU A 11 16.92 18.46 17.91
C LEU A 11 17.56 17.55 16.85
N LYS A 12 18.49 16.67 17.26
CA LYS A 12 19.10 15.67 16.37
C LYS A 12 18.09 14.62 15.92
N LEU A 13 17.23 14.19 16.82
CA LEU A 13 16.16 13.23 16.51
C LEU A 13 15.16 13.82 15.53
N ASN A 14 14.73 15.06 15.73
CA ASN A 14 13.88 15.78 14.77
C ASN A 14 14.55 15.87 13.40
N SER A 15 15.81 16.34 13.33
CA SER A 15 16.52 16.42 12.04
C SER A 15 16.64 15.07 11.34
N SER A 16 16.79 13.97 12.08
CA SER A 16 16.85 12.63 11.52
C SER A 16 15.48 12.16 11.02
N ALA A 17 14.41 12.50 11.75
CA ALA A 17 13.04 12.20 11.34
C ALA A 17 12.64 12.95 10.07
N GLU A 18 12.98 14.24 9.97
CA GLU A 18 12.76 15.05 8.76
C GLU A 18 13.46 14.42 7.54
N ALA A 19 14.71 13.99 7.69
CA ALA A 19 15.46 13.31 6.62
C ALA A 19 14.84 11.95 6.20
N LEU A 20 14.06 11.31 7.07
CA LEU A 20 13.28 10.12 6.74
C LEU A 20 11.96 10.48 6.04
N LEU A 21 11.33 11.58 6.43
CA LEU A 21 10.10 12.06 5.80
C LEU A 21 10.35 12.62 4.39
N ASP A 22 11.51 13.23 4.15
CA ASP A 22 12.01 13.60 2.82
C ASP A 22 12.21 12.38 1.91
N GLN A 23 12.24 11.18 2.50
CA GLN A 23 12.28 9.90 1.80
C GLN A 23 10.89 9.29 1.54
N LEU A 24 9.82 10.04 1.76
CA LEU A 24 8.47 9.61 1.45
C LEU A 24 7.89 10.49 0.33
N PRO A 25 6.82 10.05 -0.34
CA PRO A 25 6.04 10.92 -1.20
C PRO A 25 5.53 12.16 -0.44
N ASP A 26 5.49 13.32 -1.09
CA ASP A 26 5.16 14.62 -0.47
C ASP A 26 3.88 14.58 0.40
N HIS A 27 2.84 13.92 -0.08
CA HIS A 27 1.56 13.81 0.62
C HIS A 27 1.66 13.01 1.92
N ALA A 28 2.53 11.99 1.98
CA ALA A 28 2.76 11.20 3.18
C ALA A 28 3.54 12.01 4.24
N GLY A 29 4.56 12.75 3.82
CA GLY A 29 5.27 13.68 4.71
C GLY A 29 4.32 14.74 5.29
N GLN A 30 3.53 15.40 4.45
CA GLN A 30 2.54 16.40 4.88
C GLN A 30 1.52 15.83 5.89
N LEU A 31 1.06 14.59 5.68
CA LEU A 31 0.16 13.92 6.60
C LEU A 31 0.82 13.69 7.97
N VAL A 32 2.09 13.26 8.00
CA VAL A 32 2.83 13.09 9.26
C VAL A 32 2.97 14.43 10.00
N HIS A 33 3.33 15.51 9.31
CA HIS A 33 3.42 16.85 9.92
C HIS A 33 2.09 17.35 10.47
N SER A 34 0.99 17.16 9.72
CA SER A 34 -0.33 17.62 10.15
C SER A 34 -0.80 16.88 11.39
N LEU A 35 -0.60 15.56 11.44
CA LEU A 35 -0.93 14.74 12.60
C LEU A 35 -0.03 15.07 13.81
N ALA A 36 1.29 15.21 13.62
CA ALA A 36 2.20 15.60 14.69
C ALA A 36 1.79 16.95 15.32
N THR A 37 1.40 17.92 14.48
CA THR A 37 0.89 19.22 14.92
C THR A 37 -0.43 19.10 15.65
N GLN A 38 -1.38 18.33 15.09
CA GLN A 38 -2.72 18.13 15.66
C GLN A 38 -2.66 17.53 17.06
N TYR A 39 -1.78 16.54 17.29
CA TYR A 39 -1.63 15.87 18.58
C TYR A 39 -0.58 16.51 19.49
N SER A 40 0.11 17.57 19.05
CA SER A 40 1.23 18.20 19.78
C SER A 40 2.33 17.20 20.15
N ILE A 41 2.60 16.23 19.28
CA ILE A 41 3.63 15.19 19.46
C ILE A 41 4.86 15.62 18.64
N PRO A 42 6.09 15.55 19.20
CA PRO A 42 7.32 15.77 18.44
C PRO A 42 7.39 14.84 17.23
N ILE A 43 7.77 15.37 16.07
CA ILE A 43 7.73 14.62 14.81
C ILE A 43 8.55 13.33 14.86
N TRP A 44 9.70 13.34 15.54
CA TRP A 44 10.52 12.15 15.70
C TRP A 44 9.80 11.02 16.46
N GLN A 45 9.00 11.36 17.48
CA GLN A 45 8.24 10.37 18.25
C GLN A 45 7.15 9.74 17.38
N TYR A 46 6.48 10.58 16.60
CA TYR A 46 5.43 10.14 15.69
C TYR A 46 5.99 9.22 14.59
N THR A 47 7.10 9.62 13.97
CA THR A 47 7.82 8.80 12.99
C THR A 47 8.26 7.47 13.60
N CYS A 48 8.85 7.47 14.81
CA CYS A 48 9.21 6.23 15.51
C CYS A 48 8.00 5.32 15.77
N ALA A 49 6.85 5.87 16.15
CA ALA A 49 5.63 5.11 16.39
C ALA A 49 5.11 4.44 15.11
N ILE A 50 5.13 5.15 13.98
CA ILE A 50 4.79 4.58 12.66
C ILE A 50 5.74 3.43 12.33
N LEU A 51 7.06 3.64 12.46
CA LEU A 51 8.05 2.61 12.18
C LEU A 51 7.86 1.37 13.06
N LEU A 52 7.57 1.56 14.35
CA LEU A 52 7.31 0.47 15.27
C LEU A 52 6.03 -0.30 14.89
N ALA A 53 4.96 0.40 14.50
CA ALA A 53 3.73 -0.25 14.05
C ALA A 53 3.98 -1.12 12.80
N VAL A 54 4.68 -0.58 11.79
CA VAL A 54 5.04 -1.33 10.58
C VAL A 54 5.96 -2.51 10.91
N HIS A 55 6.82 -2.38 11.92
CA HIS A 55 7.65 -3.48 12.43
C HIS A 55 6.80 -4.61 12.98
N MET A 56 5.86 -4.28 13.87
CA MET A 56 4.99 -5.24 14.55
C MET A 56 4.06 -5.97 13.58
N GLU A 57 3.69 -5.32 12.47
CA GLU A 57 2.95 -5.94 11.37
C GLU A 57 3.80 -6.90 10.52
N GLY A 58 5.09 -7.04 10.79
CA GLY A 58 6.01 -7.87 10.00
C GLY A 58 6.30 -7.31 8.61
N ARG A 59 5.85 -6.08 8.31
CA ARG A 59 6.07 -5.41 7.03
C ARG A 59 7.49 -4.85 6.88
N LEU A 60 8.25 -4.80 7.97
CA LEU A 60 9.68 -4.47 7.98
C LEU A 60 10.57 -5.71 7.89
N SER A 61 10.22 -6.69 7.05
CA SER A 61 11.18 -7.74 6.69
C SER A 61 12.28 -7.12 5.83
N GLU A 62 13.38 -6.73 6.48
CA GLU A 62 14.53 -5.99 5.92
C GLU A 62 14.17 -4.54 5.52
N PHE A 63 14.52 -3.57 6.37
CA PHE A 63 14.36 -2.14 6.12
C PHE A 63 15.30 -1.66 5.00
N ARG A 64 15.14 -2.19 3.78
CA ARG A 64 15.74 -1.62 2.58
C ARG A 64 14.78 -0.59 2.03
N LEU A 65 15.05 0.66 2.36
CA LEU A 65 14.58 1.79 1.56
C LEU A 65 15.21 1.62 0.18
N ASP A 66 14.59 0.83 -0.70
CA ASP A 66 15.04 0.63 -2.08
C ASP A 66 15.02 2.00 -2.77
N PRO A 67 16.17 2.61 -3.10
CA PRO A 67 16.22 3.96 -3.67
C PRO A 67 15.33 4.12 -4.92
N ALA A 68 14.95 3.00 -5.56
CA ALA A 68 14.00 2.96 -6.67
C ALA A 68 12.61 3.54 -6.35
N TRP A 69 12.22 3.71 -5.08
CA TRP A 69 10.97 4.40 -4.75
C TRP A 69 10.99 5.88 -5.20
N LYS A 70 12.17 6.53 -5.28
CA LYS A 70 12.34 7.91 -5.79
C LYS A 70 12.10 8.05 -7.28
N ASP A 71 12.39 7.02 -8.07
CA ASP A 71 12.20 7.05 -9.52
C ASP A 71 10.74 6.82 -9.94
N GLY A 72 9.84 6.73 -8.96
CA GLY A 72 8.54 6.08 -9.10
C GLY A 72 8.73 4.58 -9.33
N LEU A 73 7.68 3.77 -9.20
CA LEU A 73 7.68 2.42 -9.78
C LEU A 73 7.68 2.53 -11.32
N ARG A 74 8.72 3.13 -11.90
CA ARG A 74 9.09 2.95 -13.30
C ARG A 74 9.54 1.51 -13.39
N THR A 75 8.56 0.64 -13.54
CA THR A 75 8.73 -0.74 -13.93
C THR A 75 9.62 -0.74 -15.16
N LYS A 76 10.90 -1.09 -14.95
CA LYS A 76 11.87 -1.28 -16.04
C LYS A 76 11.18 -2.13 -17.09
N GLU A 77 11.32 -1.75 -18.36
CA GLU A 77 10.80 -2.57 -19.45
C GLU A 77 11.37 -3.98 -19.30
N LEU A 78 10.48 -4.95 -19.11
CA LEU A 78 10.82 -6.36 -19.01
C LEU A 78 10.64 -7.01 -20.38
N ILE A 79 11.37 -8.09 -20.62
CA ILE A 79 11.20 -8.92 -21.81
C ILE A 79 10.25 -10.06 -21.46
N CYS A 80 9.15 -10.21 -22.20
CA CYS A 80 8.19 -11.30 -22.00
C CYS A 80 8.87 -12.66 -22.20
N LYS A 81 8.73 -13.57 -21.24
CA LYS A 81 9.32 -14.91 -21.33
C LYS A 81 8.73 -15.79 -22.43
N HIS A 82 7.54 -15.45 -22.94
CA HIS A 82 6.86 -16.23 -23.99
C HIS A 82 7.13 -15.65 -25.39
N CYS A 83 6.77 -14.39 -25.64
CA CYS A 83 6.89 -13.78 -26.98
C CYS A 83 8.17 -12.96 -27.21
N GLY A 84 8.97 -12.69 -26.17
CA GLY A 84 10.18 -11.88 -26.28
C GLY A 84 9.97 -10.37 -26.46
N THR A 85 8.72 -9.89 -26.48
CA THR A 85 8.43 -8.45 -26.62
C THR A 85 8.74 -7.71 -25.32
N LYS A 86 9.29 -6.48 -25.44
CA LYS A 86 9.47 -5.57 -24.31
C LYS A 86 8.11 -5.04 -23.85
N PHE A 87 7.86 -5.06 -22.54
CA PHE A 87 6.61 -4.56 -21.95
C PHE A 87 6.86 -3.92 -20.59
N SER A 88 5.94 -3.04 -20.18
CA SER A 88 5.92 -2.48 -18.83
C SER A 88 4.97 -3.31 -17.96
N PRO A 89 5.46 -4.04 -16.94
CA PRO A 89 4.60 -4.87 -16.08
C PRO A 89 3.63 -4.00 -15.28
N ARG A 90 2.39 -4.47 -15.12
CA ARG A 90 1.34 -3.81 -14.31
C ARG A 90 1.50 -4.07 -12.81
N HIS A 91 2.09 -5.22 -12.47
CA HIS A 91 2.32 -5.65 -11.09
C HIS A 91 3.74 -6.21 -10.94
N ILE A 92 4.30 -6.07 -9.74
CA ILE A 92 5.63 -6.60 -9.42
C ILE A 92 5.63 -8.12 -9.65
N GLY A 93 6.65 -8.60 -10.36
CA GLY A 93 6.82 -10.03 -10.65
C GLY A 93 6.04 -10.57 -11.85
N GLN A 94 5.32 -9.73 -12.61
CA GLN A 94 4.63 -10.17 -13.83
C GLN A 94 5.63 -10.68 -14.89
N PRO A 95 5.63 -11.98 -15.25
CA PRO A 95 6.64 -12.55 -16.16
C PRO A 95 6.26 -12.52 -17.65
N PHE A 96 5.00 -12.19 -17.96
CA PHE A 96 4.44 -12.22 -19.31
C PHE A 96 3.73 -10.90 -19.64
N CYS A 97 3.79 -10.46 -20.90
CA CYS A 97 3.18 -9.20 -21.33
C CYS A 97 1.65 -9.22 -21.34
N SER A 98 1.03 -10.41 -21.49
CA SER A 98 -0.42 -10.61 -21.50
C SER A 98 -0.81 -11.92 -20.82
N ASN A 99 -2.10 -12.06 -20.50
CA ASN A 99 -2.64 -13.30 -19.97
C ASN A 99 -2.52 -14.45 -20.99
N ASP A 100 -2.74 -14.15 -22.28
CA ASP A 100 -2.61 -15.13 -23.36
C ASP A 100 -1.19 -15.73 -23.42
N CYS A 101 -0.16 -14.89 -23.26
CA CYS A 101 1.23 -15.36 -23.18
C CYS A 101 1.47 -16.23 -21.94
N GLY A 102 0.82 -15.91 -20.81
CA GLY A 102 0.87 -16.73 -19.60
C GLY A 102 0.20 -18.09 -19.78
N LEU A 103 -0.97 -18.14 -20.41
CA LEU A 103 -1.71 -19.37 -20.71
C LEU A 103 -0.97 -20.24 -21.74
N ALA A 104 -0.38 -19.62 -22.76
CA ALA A 104 0.43 -20.30 -23.77
C ALA A 104 1.68 -20.92 -23.15
N ALA A 105 2.38 -20.16 -22.30
CA ALA A 105 3.55 -20.65 -21.57
C ALA A 105 3.19 -21.73 -20.53
N ALA A 106 2.00 -21.69 -19.95
CA ALA A 106 1.50 -22.72 -19.03
C ALA A 106 1.05 -24.02 -19.76
N GLY A 107 1.14 -24.07 -21.09
CA GLY A 107 0.74 -25.24 -21.87
C GLY A 107 -0.77 -25.49 -21.91
N GLN A 108 -1.60 -24.51 -21.53
CA GLN A 108 -3.06 -24.65 -21.47
C GLN A 108 -3.76 -24.31 -22.79
N LEU A 109 -3.02 -23.97 -23.85
CA LEU A 109 -3.57 -23.58 -25.15
C LEU A 109 -3.68 -24.72 -26.18
N HIS A 110 -3.84 -25.96 -25.72
CA HIS A 110 -4.27 -27.07 -26.60
C HIS A 110 -5.41 -27.87 -25.96
N LYS A 111 -6.62 -27.29 -25.99
CA LYS A 111 -7.90 -27.99 -26.18
C LYS A 111 -8.91 -27.03 -26.84
N GLU A 112 -8.64 -26.62 -28.07
CA GLU A 112 -9.75 -26.24 -28.96
C GLU A 112 -10.41 -27.53 -29.46
N ASP A 113 -11.66 -27.75 -29.08
CA ASP A 113 -12.78 -27.95 -30.01
C ASP A 113 -13.96 -28.62 -29.31
N LYS A 114 -15.01 -27.82 -29.05
CA LYS A 114 -16.39 -28.17 -29.43
C LYS A 114 -17.26 -26.90 -29.40
N PRO A 115 -17.70 -26.38 -30.56
CA PRO A 115 -18.83 -25.46 -30.60
C PRO A 115 -20.10 -26.29 -30.46
N ASN A 116 -20.75 -26.23 -29.29
CA ASN A 116 -22.21 -26.35 -29.15
C ASN A 116 -22.62 -26.38 -27.67
N GLY A 117 -23.34 -25.35 -27.23
CA GLY A 117 -24.07 -25.33 -25.97
C GLY A 117 -24.92 -24.07 -25.87
N PRO A 118 -26.22 -24.18 -25.55
CA PRO A 118 -27.22 -23.18 -25.93
C PRO A 118 -27.14 -21.90 -25.09
N THR A 119 -27.54 -20.81 -25.73
CA THR A 119 -27.92 -19.54 -25.13
C THR A 119 -28.71 -19.77 -23.84
N ARG A 120 -28.11 -19.41 -22.70
CA ARG A 120 -28.88 -19.26 -21.46
C ARG A 120 -29.51 -17.88 -21.47
N ASP A 121 -30.82 -17.87 -21.36
CA ASP A 121 -31.61 -16.65 -21.17
C ASP A 121 -31.09 -15.84 -19.97
N PRO A 122 -31.23 -14.50 -20.02
CA PRO A 122 -30.78 -13.62 -18.95
C PRO A 122 -31.47 -13.96 -17.62
N ILE A 123 -30.64 -14.19 -16.60
CA ILE A 123 -31.07 -14.37 -15.20
C ILE A 123 -31.69 -13.04 -14.73
N PRO A 124 -32.96 -13.01 -14.28
CA PRO A 124 -33.54 -11.80 -13.71
C PRO A 124 -32.82 -11.44 -12.40
N SER A 125 -32.20 -10.26 -12.40
CA SER A 125 -31.61 -9.61 -11.23
C SER A 125 -32.63 -9.46 -10.12
N LYS A 126 -32.59 -10.35 -9.13
CA LYS A 126 -33.23 -10.12 -7.84
C LYS A 126 -32.33 -9.18 -7.04
N HIS A 127 -32.68 -7.90 -7.06
CA HIS A 127 -32.31 -6.96 -6.01
C HIS A 127 -32.84 -7.52 -4.68
N SER A 128 -31.95 -8.01 -3.83
CA SER A 128 -32.22 -8.19 -2.42
C SER A 128 -31.64 -6.99 -1.70
N ASP A 129 -32.52 -6.09 -1.28
CA ASP A 129 -32.25 -5.01 -0.35
C ASP A 129 -31.66 -5.58 0.93
N VAL A 130 -30.35 -5.38 1.12
CA VAL A 130 -29.71 -5.63 2.40
C VAL A 130 -29.89 -4.36 3.23
N VAL A 131 -30.94 -4.37 4.06
CA VAL A 131 -31.09 -3.43 5.18
C VAL A 131 -30.07 -3.85 6.23
N VAL A 132 -28.99 -3.09 6.38
CA VAL A 132 -28.07 -3.21 7.52
C VAL A 132 -28.49 -2.14 8.54
N ASP A 133 -29.48 -2.47 9.35
CA ASP A 133 -29.71 -1.82 10.64
C ASP A 133 -28.72 -2.42 11.64
N GLY A 134 -28.05 -1.58 12.44
CA GLY A 134 -27.33 -2.08 13.60
C GLY A 134 -26.18 -1.21 14.11
N ASP A 135 -26.54 0.00 14.52
CA ASP A 135 -26.19 0.57 15.83
C ASP A 135 -25.14 -0.22 16.63
N SER A 136 -23.90 0.26 16.61
CA SER A 136 -22.86 -0.17 17.54
C SER A 136 -22.32 1.05 18.27
N GLY A 137 -23.09 1.50 19.26
CA GLY A 137 -22.63 2.40 20.30
C GLY A 137 -21.47 1.77 21.06
N TRP A 138 -20.26 2.32 20.87
CA TRP A 138 -19.12 2.02 21.71
C TRP A 138 -19.08 3.05 22.85
N SER A 139 -19.54 2.63 24.03
CA SER A 139 -19.35 3.39 25.26
C SER A 139 -17.89 3.34 25.67
N ILE A 140 -17.24 4.50 25.74
CA ILE A 140 -15.90 4.68 26.29
C ILE A 140 -16.05 4.82 27.82
N PRO A 141 -15.31 4.05 28.64
CA PRO A 141 -15.29 4.28 30.08
C PRO A 141 -14.46 5.53 30.42
N ASP A 142 -15.11 6.49 31.08
CA ASP A 142 -14.48 7.58 31.81
C ASP A 142 -13.90 7.03 33.12
N GLU A 143 -12.58 6.90 33.24
CA GLU A 143 -11.90 6.91 34.55
C GLU A 143 -10.38 6.98 34.37
N VAL A 144 -9.80 8.17 34.42
CA VAL A 144 -8.59 8.43 35.22
C VAL A 144 -8.54 9.92 35.58
N ALA A 145 -8.86 10.23 36.84
CA ALA A 145 -8.61 11.51 37.48
C ALA A 145 -7.34 11.41 38.36
#